data_AF-A0A142X0F1-F1
#
_entry.id   AF-A0A142X0F1-F1
#
_cell.length_a   1.000
_cell.length_b   1.000
_cell.length_c   1.000
_cell.angle_alpha   90.00
_cell.angle_beta   90.00
_cell.angle_gamma   90.00
#
_symmetry.space_group_name_H-M   'P 1'
#
loop_
_entity.id
_entity.type
_entity.pdbx_description
1 polymer ?
#
loop_
_entity_poly.entity_id
_entity_poly.type
_entity_poly.pdbx_seq_one_letter_code
_entity_poly.pdbx_strand_id
1 'polypeptide(L)'
;MLRGFIIAGLVTLGILFALCAGVVAWVKLSGFDGADIAKMMIPTPNREELYPDAPPMPAKVAATAEELLGEYEAFLTAEAPAALAALQPGLDDAAIERLETEHAFQLPDDLRALYRWRNGAKEGAGPHAFADGRFLPLEAAIEQRRVFKAQMEEVVKENPKLTDTFEGWLSHRYPWIAVIADEAGDGMFFDPTRKADEGAVFHCFAEDGYVFYPSWTNYLAQQVELAKGKLLQNGQLGVEFTEKGYAEADAVQRRFGAPAQ
;
A
#
# COMPACT_ATOMS: atom_id res chain seq x y z
N MET A 1 17.20 -21.35 53.74
CA MET A 1 16.09 -21.10 52.78
C MET A 1 16.51 -21.16 51.30
N LEU A 2 17.80 -21.26 50.94
CA LEU A 2 18.23 -21.24 49.52
C LEU A 2 18.16 -22.58 48.76
N ARG A 3 17.96 -23.73 49.45
CA ARG A 3 17.90 -25.06 48.81
C ARG A 3 16.50 -25.45 48.29
N GLY A 4 15.43 -24.79 48.75
CA GLY A 4 14.05 -25.09 48.33
C GLY A 4 13.67 -24.48 46.97
N PHE A 5 14.24 -23.33 46.62
CA PHE A 5 13.93 -22.63 45.36
C PHE A 5 14.55 -23.28 44.12
N ILE A 6 15.71 -23.93 44.26
CA ILE A 6 16.42 -24.58 43.13
C ILE A 6 15.67 -25.84 42.67
N ILE A 7 15.05 -26.58 43.59
CA ILE A 7 14.32 -27.82 43.28
C ILE A 7 12.99 -27.49 42.60
N ALA A 8 12.28 -26.45 43.04
CA ALA A 8 11.05 -26.00 42.38
C ALA A 8 11.30 -25.50 40.95
N GLY A 9 12.41 -24.77 40.71
CA GLY A 9 12.77 -24.30 39.36
C GLY A 9 13.11 -25.42 38.38
N LEU A 10 13.82 -26.46 38.83
CA LEU A 10 14.21 -27.61 37.99
C LEU A 10 13.02 -28.52 37.63
N VAL A 11 12.05 -28.67 38.54
CA VAL A 11 10.82 -29.45 38.28
C VAL A 11 9.95 -28.74 37.24
N THR A 12 9.80 -27.41 37.31
CA THR A 12 9.03 -26.64 36.33
C THR A 12 9.68 -26.63 34.95
N LEU A 13 11.03 -26.54 34.88
CA LEU A 13 11.76 -26.61 33.61
C LEU A 13 11.69 -28.01 32.97
N GLY A 14 11.74 -29.07 33.78
CA GLY A 14 11.59 -30.46 33.34
C GLY A 14 10.19 -30.77 32.79
N ILE A 15 9.14 -30.22 33.41
CA ILE A 15 7.75 -30.35 32.93
C ILE A 15 7.56 -29.62 31.60
N LEU A 16 8.14 -28.42 31.44
CA LEU A 16 8.07 -27.67 30.19
C LEU A 16 8.79 -28.40 29.04
N PHE A 17 9.96 -28.99 29.31
CA PHE A 17 10.69 -29.81 28.33
C PHE A 17 9.95 -31.09 27.95
N ALA A 18 9.32 -31.77 28.91
CA ALA A 18 8.53 -32.97 28.65
C ALA A 18 7.25 -32.66 27.86
N LEU A 19 6.61 -31.52 28.10
CA LEU A 19 5.47 -31.03 27.32
C LEU A 19 5.90 -30.68 25.88
N CYS A 20 7.00 -29.96 25.69
CA CYS A 20 7.51 -29.66 24.35
C CYS A 20 7.91 -30.93 23.57
N ALA A 21 8.59 -31.88 24.23
CA ALA A 21 8.97 -33.15 23.60
C ALA A 21 7.74 -34.02 23.27
N GLY A 22 6.73 -34.02 24.14
CA GLY A 22 5.45 -34.68 23.93
C GLY A 22 4.66 -34.10 22.76
N VAL A 23 4.63 -32.77 22.62
CA VAL A 23 4.01 -32.09 21.48
C VAL A 23 4.75 -32.40 20.18
N VAL A 24 6.08 -32.35 20.16
CA VAL A 24 6.88 -32.69 18.96
C VAL A 24 6.73 -34.16 18.55
N ALA A 25 6.69 -35.08 19.52
CA ALA A 25 6.46 -36.50 19.26
C ALA A 25 5.03 -36.76 18.78
N TRP A 26 4.03 -36.09 19.37
CA TRP A 26 2.64 -36.18 18.93
C TRP A 26 2.49 -35.66 17.50
N VAL A 27 3.02 -34.47 17.16
CA VAL A 27 3.04 -33.89 15.80
C VAL A 27 3.64 -34.86 14.78
N LYS A 28 4.78 -35.49 15.10
CA LYS A 28 5.41 -36.48 14.22
C LYS A 28 4.61 -37.78 14.07
N LEU A 29 3.88 -38.19 15.11
CA LEU A 29 3.07 -39.42 15.11
C LEU A 29 1.67 -39.21 14.50
N SER A 30 1.13 -38.00 14.54
CA SER A 30 -0.19 -37.66 13.98
C SER A 30 -0.14 -37.27 12.50
N GLY A 31 1.03 -37.23 11.88
CA GLY A 31 1.19 -36.91 10.45
C GLY A 31 1.08 -35.42 10.13
N PHE A 32 1.20 -34.55 11.14
CA PHE A 32 1.27 -33.10 10.96
C PHE A 32 2.61 -32.72 10.31
N ASP A 33 2.57 -32.01 9.19
CA ASP A 33 3.74 -31.42 8.58
C ASP A 33 3.87 -29.92 8.93
N GLY A 34 4.93 -29.28 8.43
CA GLY A 34 5.18 -27.86 8.67
C GLY A 34 4.07 -26.94 8.16
N ALA A 35 3.34 -27.33 7.11
CA ALA A 35 2.22 -26.55 6.59
C ALA A 35 1.00 -26.63 7.50
N ASP A 36 0.77 -27.78 8.13
CA ASP A 36 -0.31 -27.93 9.10
C ASP A 36 -0.06 -27.10 10.37
N ILE A 37 1.20 -26.99 10.82
CA ILE A 37 1.60 -26.08 11.91
C ILE A 37 1.46 -24.62 11.49
N ALA A 38 1.89 -24.27 10.27
CA ALA A 38 1.73 -22.92 9.74
C ALA A 38 0.26 -22.49 9.69
N LYS A 39 -0.66 -23.36 9.24
CA LYS A 39 -2.11 -23.10 9.30
C LYS A 39 -2.65 -22.86 10.70
N MET A 40 -2.12 -23.54 11.71
CA MET A 40 -2.56 -23.34 13.10
C MET A 40 -2.03 -22.03 13.69
N MET A 41 -0.88 -21.56 13.22
CA MET A 41 -0.24 -20.33 13.69
C MET A 41 -0.67 -19.08 12.93
N ILE A 42 -1.07 -19.23 11.66
CA ILE A 42 -1.50 -18.14 10.79
C ILE A 42 -3.03 -18.16 10.75
N PRO A 43 -3.72 -17.23 11.46
CA PRO A 43 -5.17 -17.16 11.37
C PRO A 43 -5.58 -16.96 9.90
N THR A 44 -6.70 -17.59 9.51
CA THR A 44 -7.33 -17.27 8.23
C THR A 44 -7.84 -15.84 8.36
N PRO A 45 -7.31 -14.90 7.57
CA PRO A 45 -7.65 -13.51 7.75
C PRO A 45 -9.07 -13.29 7.22
N ASN A 46 -9.87 -12.48 7.91
CA ASN A 46 -11.11 -12.03 7.30
C ASN A 46 -10.76 -11.06 6.16
N ARG A 47 -11.40 -11.20 4.99
CA ARG A 47 -11.25 -10.25 3.88
C ARG A 47 -11.55 -8.81 4.34
N GLU A 48 -12.53 -8.65 5.21
CA GLU A 48 -12.91 -7.35 5.78
C GLU A 48 -11.80 -6.77 6.68
N GLU A 49 -10.97 -7.61 7.31
CA GLU A 49 -9.82 -7.15 8.11
C GLU A 49 -8.65 -6.74 7.21
N LEU A 50 -8.44 -7.44 6.09
CA LEU A 50 -7.30 -7.18 5.22
C LEU A 50 -7.54 -6.09 4.20
N TYR A 51 -8.73 -6.01 3.62
CA TYR A 51 -9.08 -5.02 2.62
C TYR A 51 -10.56 -4.66 2.72
N PRO A 52 -10.93 -3.84 3.71
CA PRO A 52 -12.32 -3.51 4.01
C PRO A 52 -13.00 -2.79 2.84
N ASP A 53 -14.33 -2.78 2.91
CA ASP A 53 -15.13 -1.89 2.08
C ASP A 53 -14.82 -0.44 2.44
N ALA A 54 -14.87 0.45 1.44
CA ALA A 54 -14.68 1.87 1.69
C ALA A 54 -15.82 2.38 2.59
N PRO A 55 -15.51 3.14 3.66
CA PRO A 55 -16.54 3.84 4.43
C PRO A 55 -17.19 4.93 3.55
N PRO A 56 -18.27 5.57 4.01
CA PRO A 56 -18.84 6.73 3.31
C PRO A 56 -17.77 7.80 3.06
N MET A 57 -17.43 8.01 1.79
CA MET A 57 -16.38 8.94 1.38
C MET A 57 -16.92 10.36 1.16
N PRO A 58 -16.08 11.40 1.21
CA PRO A 58 -16.45 12.76 0.81
C PRO A 58 -16.97 12.84 -0.63
N ALA A 59 -17.53 14.00 -1.01
CA ALA A 59 -17.87 14.24 -2.40
C ALA A 59 -16.62 14.28 -3.29
N LYS A 60 -16.76 13.85 -4.55
CA LYS A 60 -15.74 14.10 -5.57
C LYS A 60 -15.51 15.60 -5.71
N VAL A 61 -14.25 16.02 -5.77
CA VAL A 61 -13.90 17.43 -5.98
C VAL A 61 -14.34 17.90 -7.38
N ALA A 62 -14.73 19.18 -7.50
CA ALA A 62 -15.21 19.73 -8.77
C ALA A 62 -14.07 20.08 -9.76
N ALA A 63 -12.85 20.30 -9.24
CA ALA A 63 -11.69 20.60 -10.07
C ALA A 63 -11.27 19.39 -10.90
N THR A 64 -10.79 19.67 -12.11
CA THR A 64 -10.24 18.65 -13.02
C THR A 64 -8.86 18.20 -12.58
N ALA A 65 -8.41 17.05 -13.08
CA ALA A 65 -7.05 16.57 -12.82
C ALA A 65 -6.02 17.55 -13.41
N GLU A 66 -6.27 18.08 -14.60
CA GLU A 66 -5.39 19.03 -15.29
C GLU A 66 -5.21 20.33 -14.51
N GLU A 67 -6.29 20.89 -13.94
CA GLU A 67 -6.22 22.08 -13.09
C GLU A 67 -5.35 21.82 -11.84
N LEU A 68 -5.61 20.72 -11.13
CA LEU A 68 -4.87 20.37 -9.91
C LEU A 68 -3.41 20.05 -10.19
N LEU A 69 -3.11 19.35 -11.29
CA LEU A 69 -1.75 19.04 -11.71
C LEU A 69 -0.99 20.30 -12.14
N GLY A 70 -1.66 21.26 -12.80
CA GLY A 70 -1.09 22.57 -13.12
C GLY A 70 -0.72 23.37 -11.87
N GLU A 71 -1.61 23.38 -10.87
CA GLU A 71 -1.35 24.01 -9.57
C GLU A 71 -0.18 23.33 -8.83
N TYR A 72 -0.15 22.00 -8.85
CA TYR A 72 0.91 21.23 -8.20
C TYR A 72 2.26 21.40 -8.91
N GLU A 73 2.30 21.40 -10.24
CA GLU A 73 3.52 21.66 -11.01
C GLU A 73 4.06 23.07 -10.75
N ALA A 74 3.20 24.08 -10.61
CA ALA A 74 3.61 25.43 -10.24
C ALA A 74 4.29 25.45 -8.86
N PHE A 75 3.75 24.72 -7.88
CA PHE A 75 4.38 24.53 -6.58
C PHE A 75 5.73 23.83 -6.69
N LEU A 76 5.80 22.68 -7.38
CA LEU A 76 7.04 21.93 -7.55
C LEU A 76 8.11 22.76 -8.27
N THR A 77 7.73 23.56 -9.26
CA THR A 77 8.66 24.47 -9.95
C THR A 77 9.29 25.48 -9.00
N ALA A 78 8.51 26.01 -8.06
CA ALA A 78 8.97 27.02 -7.12
C ALA A 78 9.77 26.44 -5.95
N GLU A 79 9.28 25.34 -5.36
CA GLU A 79 9.75 24.85 -4.06
C GLU A 79 10.55 23.55 -4.17
N ALA A 80 10.33 22.74 -5.21
CA ALA A 80 10.97 21.43 -5.37
C ALA A 80 11.39 21.11 -6.83
N PRO A 81 12.14 22.00 -7.51
CA PRO A 81 12.43 21.83 -8.93
C PRO A 81 13.24 20.57 -9.25
N ALA A 82 14.05 20.08 -8.29
CA ALA A 82 14.77 18.82 -8.43
C ALA A 82 13.83 17.60 -8.49
N ALA A 83 12.73 17.61 -7.72
CA ALA A 83 11.75 16.53 -7.73
C ALA A 83 10.95 16.53 -9.04
N LEU A 84 10.57 17.70 -9.54
CA LEU A 84 9.93 17.83 -10.85
C LEU A 84 10.86 17.37 -11.99
N ALA A 85 12.14 17.71 -11.93
CA ALA A 85 13.14 17.31 -12.92
C ALA A 85 13.42 15.79 -12.94
N ALA A 86 13.18 15.09 -11.83
CA ALA A 86 13.32 13.63 -11.75
C ALA A 86 12.18 12.87 -12.45
N LEU A 87 11.05 13.54 -12.72
CA LEU A 87 9.90 12.94 -13.38
C LEU A 87 10.13 12.77 -14.89
N GLN A 88 9.75 11.61 -15.40
CA GLN A 88 9.79 11.32 -16.82
C GLN A 88 8.71 12.11 -17.58
N PRO A 89 8.92 12.40 -18.87
CA PRO A 89 7.87 12.92 -19.73
C PRO A 89 6.60 12.05 -19.64
N GLY A 90 5.45 12.70 -19.74
CA GLY A 90 4.16 12.01 -19.75
C GLY A 90 3.99 11.09 -20.96
N LEU A 91 3.04 10.16 -20.83
CA LEU A 91 2.65 9.23 -21.88
C LEU A 91 1.60 9.87 -22.80
N ASP A 92 1.62 9.48 -24.08
CA ASP A 92 0.51 9.76 -24.98
C ASP A 92 -0.64 8.75 -24.77
N ASP A 93 -1.82 9.07 -25.30
CA ASP A 93 -3.01 8.21 -25.16
C ASP A 93 -2.80 6.82 -25.76
N ALA A 94 -2.07 6.72 -26.87
CA ALA A 94 -1.79 5.45 -27.52
C ALA A 94 -0.91 4.53 -26.67
N ALA A 95 0.06 5.09 -25.92
CA ALA A 95 0.88 4.34 -24.99
C ALA A 95 0.08 3.85 -23.78
N ILE A 96 -0.81 4.70 -23.23
CA ILE A 96 -1.68 4.32 -22.11
C ILE A 96 -2.67 3.21 -22.56
N GLU A 97 -3.35 3.41 -23.70
CA GLU A 97 -4.31 2.44 -24.24
C GLU A 97 -3.67 1.08 -24.54
N ARG A 98 -2.44 1.08 -25.05
CA ARG A 98 -1.69 -0.16 -25.27
C ARG A 98 -1.47 -0.91 -23.96
N LEU A 99 -1.01 -0.23 -22.90
CA LEU A 99 -0.76 -0.85 -21.60
C LEU A 99 -2.05 -1.35 -20.95
N GLU A 100 -3.13 -0.57 -20.99
CA GLU A 100 -4.45 -0.98 -20.51
C GLU A 100 -4.96 -2.24 -21.23
N THR A 101 -4.82 -2.27 -22.55
CA THR A 101 -5.25 -3.41 -23.39
C THR A 101 -4.41 -4.65 -23.12
N GLU A 102 -3.08 -4.51 -23.10
CA GLU A 102 -2.14 -5.62 -22.90
C GLU A 102 -2.34 -6.30 -21.53
N HIS A 103 -2.72 -5.53 -20.52
CA HIS A 103 -2.82 -5.99 -19.14
C HIS A 103 -4.25 -6.06 -18.60
N ALA A 104 -5.24 -5.90 -19.47
CA ALA A 104 -6.67 -6.05 -19.21
C ALA A 104 -7.19 -5.25 -18.00
N PHE A 105 -6.87 -3.95 -17.96
CA PHE A 105 -7.45 -3.01 -16.99
C PHE A 105 -7.74 -1.67 -17.65
N GLN A 106 -8.47 -0.79 -16.99
CA GLN A 106 -8.70 0.59 -17.45
C GLN A 106 -8.37 1.56 -16.31
N LEU A 107 -7.61 2.60 -16.62
CA LEU A 107 -7.42 3.71 -15.70
C LEU A 107 -8.64 4.65 -15.78
N PRO A 108 -9.09 5.20 -14.64
CA PRO A 108 -10.03 6.31 -14.66
C PRO A 108 -9.36 7.54 -15.31
N ASP A 109 -10.18 8.43 -15.88
CA ASP A 109 -9.71 9.59 -16.66
C ASP A 109 -8.71 10.47 -15.90
N ASP A 110 -8.86 10.58 -14.57
CA ASP A 110 -7.99 11.38 -13.72
C ASP A 110 -6.61 10.73 -13.49
N LEU A 111 -6.52 9.40 -13.43
CA LEU A 111 -5.25 8.68 -13.47
C LEU A 111 -4.61 8.72 -14.87
N ARG A 112 -5.40 8.67 -15.95
CA ARG A 112 -4.86 8.90 -17.29
C ARG A 112 -4.25 10.30 -17.39
N ALA A 113 -4.93 11.32 -16.86
CA ALA A 113 -4.41 12.69 -16.83
C ALA A 113 -3.09 12.79 -16.04
N LEU A 114 -2.95 12.10 -14.90
CA LEU A 114 -1.68 12.00 -14.16
C LEU A 114 -0.56 11.44 -15.06
N TYR A 115 -0.80 10.32 -15.74
CA TYR A 115 0.22 9.69 -16.58
C TYR A 115 0.52 10.45 -17.88
N ARG A 116 -0.44 11.22 -18.40
CA ARG A 116 -0.22 12.20 -19.49
C ARG A 116 0.63 13.38 -19.04
N TRP A 117 0.50 13.79 -17.77
CA TRP A 117 1.35 14.83 -17.20
C TRP A 117 2.79 14.35 -17.04
N ARG A 118 3.00 13.26 -16.30
CA ARG A 118 4.33 12.67 -16.06
C ARG A 118 4.24 11.16 -15.92
N ASN A 119 5.23 10.43 -16.41
CA ASN A 119 5.29 8.96 -16.29
C ASN A 119 6.15 8.49 -15.10
N GLY A 120 5.87 9.03 -13.91
CA GLY A 120 6.62 8.69 -12.70
C GLY A 120 8.10 9.01 -12.76
N ALA A 121 8.85 8.50 -11.78
CA ALA A 121 10.29 8.60 -11.66
C ALA A 121 10.93 7.20 -11.70
N LYS A 122 12.11 7.13 -12.32
CA LYS A 122 12.95 5.92 -12.23
C LYS A 122 13.44 5.74 -10.80
N GLU A 123 13.77 4.50 -10.45
CA GLU A 123 14.45 4.20 -9.20
C GLU A 123 15.74 5.02 -9.09
N GLY A 124 15.97 5.64 -7.93
CA GLY A 124 17.14 6.48 -7.67
C GLY A 124 17.20 7.79 -8.49
N ALA A 125 16.14 8.21 -9.17
CA ALA A 125 16.15 9.43 -10.00
C ALA A 125 16.27 10.75 -9.22
N GLY A 126 16.18 10.71 -7.89
CA GLY A 126 16.30 11.87 -7.01
C GLY A 126 15.13 11.97 -6.02
N PRO A 127 14.85 13.19 -5.50
CA PRO A 127 13.77 13.41 -4.57
C PRO A 127 12.40 13.08 -5.18
N HIS A 128 11.46 12.65 -4.35
CA HIS A 128 10.12 12.29 -4.78
C HIS A 128 9.25 13.53 -4.98
N ALA A 129 8.41 13.50 -6.01
CA ALA A 129 7.49 14.60 -6.30
C ALA A 129 6.26 14.59 -5.39
N PHE A 130 5.95 13.47 -4.74
CA PHE A 130 4.82 13.31 -3.82
C PHE A 130 5.35 12.94 -2.43
N ALA A 131 4.65 13.38 -1.39
CA ALA A 131 5.04 13.10 0.00
C ALA A 131 4.87 11.61 0.38
N ASP A 132 3.95 10.91 -0.29
CA ASP A 132 3.63 9.51 0.00
C ASP A 132 4.59 8.52 -0.70
N GLY A 133 5.65 9.01 -1.34
CA GLY A 133 6.69 8.19 -1.94
C GLY A 133 6.93 8.44 -3.43
N ARG A 134 7.58 7.47 -4.07
CA ARG A 134 7.95 7.54 -5.48
C ARG A 134 6.72 7.33 -6.35
N PHE A 135 6.42 8.29 -7.23
CA PHE A 135 5.44 8.10 -8.31
C PHE A 135 6.00 7.10 -9.34
N LEU A 136 5.35 5.95 -9.50
CA LEU A 136 5.84 4.86 -10.34
C LEU A 136 5.50 5.09 -11.81
N PRO A 137 6.44 4.83 -12.74
CA PRO A 137 6.12 4.70 -14.15
C PRO A 137 5.05 3.63 -14.36
N LEU A 138 4.07 3.87 -15.24
CA LEU A 138 2.90 3.00 -15.37
C LEU A 138 3.29 1.53 -15.65
N GLU A 139 4.22 1.32 -16.57
CA GLU A 139 4.73 -0.01 -16.90
C GLU A 139 5.39 -0.70 -15.69
N ALA A 140 6.12 0.04 -14.85
CA ALA A 140 6.72 -0.50 -13.64
C ALA A 140 5.67 -0.88 -12.58
N ALA A 141 4.62 -0.07 -12.43
CA ALA A 141 3.50 -0.37 -11.53
C ALA A 141 2.76 -1.64 -11.95
N ILE A 142 2.55 -1.82 -13.26
CA ILE A 142 1.95 -3.03 -13.83
C ILE A 142 2.87 -4.24 -13.63
N GLU A 143 4.17 -4.08 -13.84
CA GLU A 143 5.13 -5.17 -13.68
C GLU A 143 5.22 -5.62 -12.22
N GLN A 144 5.20 -4.70 -11.25
CA GLN A 144 5.13 -5.05 -9.83
C GLN A 144 3.91 -5.92 -9.52
N ARG A 145 2.73 -5.53 -10.03
CA ARG A 145 1.50 -6.33 -9.93
C ARG A 145 1.67 -7.74 -10.51
N ARG A 146 2.34 -7.87 -11.67
CA ARG A 146 2.58 -9.15 -12.33
C ARG A 146 3.55 -10.04 -11.55
N VAL A 147 4.65 -9.47 -11.05
CA VAL A 147 5.65 -10.17 -10.23
C VAL A 147 5.01 -10.68 -8.95
N PHE A 148 4.20 -9.85 -8.28
CA PHE A 148 3.49 -10.23 -7.07
C PHE A 148 2.56 -11.43 -7.32
N LYS A 149 1.82 -11.43 -8.44
CA LYS A 149 1.01 -12.59 -8.84
C LYS A 149 1.82 -13.86 -9.01
N ALA A 150 2.93 -13.78 -9.74
CA ALA A 150 3.76 -14.93 -10.03
C ALA A 150 4.36 -15.52 -8.74
N GLN A 151 4.77 -14.67 -7.80
CA GLN A 151 5.23 -15.09 -6.48
C GLN A 151 4.12 -15.82 -5.70
N MET A 152 2.89 -15.29 -5.71
CA MET A 152 1.73 -15.96 -5.12
C MET A 152 1.48 -17.34 -5.75
N GLU A 153 1.44 -17.41 -7.08
CA GLU A 153 1.19 -18.66 -7.82
C GLU A 153 2.25 -19.73 -7.52
N GLU A 154 3.52 -19.35 -7.39
CA GLU A 154 4.61 -20.29 -7.05
C GLU A 154 4.49 -20.76 -5.59
N VAL A 155 4.20 -19.87 -4.64
CA VAL A 155 3.99 -20.26 -3.23
C VAL A 155 2.84 -21.26 -3.09
N VAL A 156 1.73 -21.01 -3.79
CA VAL A 156 0.57 -21.91 -3.83
C VAL A 156 0.92 -23.26 -4.46
N LYS A 157 1.71 -23.27 -5.55
CA LYS A 157 2.16 -24.48 -6.23
C LYS A 157 3.09 -25.33 -5.36
N GLU A 158 4.03 -24.71 -4.64
CA GLU A 158 4.95 -25.40 -3.73
C GLU A 158 4.25 -25.90 -2.46
N ASN A 159 3.19 -25.20 -2.02
CA ASN A 159 2.49 -25.50 -0.78
C ASN A 159 0.97 -25.55 -0.97
N PRO A 160 0.41 -26.57 -1.67
CA PRO A 160 -1.02 -26.64 -1.99
C PRO A 160 -1.94 -26.69 -0.76
N LYS A 161 -1.39 -27.10 0.39
CA LYS A 161 -2.12 -27.03 1.65
C LYS A 161 -2.38 -25.58 2.05
N LEU A 162 -1.46 -24.65 1.78
CA LEU A 162 -1.54 -23.25 2.21
C LEU A 162 -2.31 -22.35 1.25
N THR A 163 -2.91 -22.89 0.19
CA THR A 163 -3.68 -22.12 -0.81
C THR A 163 -4.69 -21.19 -0.17
N ASP A 164 -5.62 -21.69 0.65
CA ASP A 164 -6.66 -20.86 1.29
C ASP A 164 -6.07 -19.74 2.15
N THR A 165 -4.94 -20.02 2.81
CA THR A 165 -4.24 -19.05 3.66
C THR A 165 -3.58 -17.95 2.82
N PHE A 166 -2.83 -18.31 1.78
CA PHE A 166 -2.17 -17.32 0.92
C PHE A 166 -3.12 -16.59 0.00
N GLU A 167 -4.17 -17.25 -0.49
CA GLU A 167 -5.26 -16.58 -1.17
C GLU A 167 -5.92 -15.55 -0.24
N GLY A 168 -6.23 -15.88 1.01
CA GLY A 168 -6.75 -14.90 1.97
C GLY A 168 -5.80 -13.71 2.19
N TRP A 169 -4.54 -13.99 2.52
CA TRP A 169 -3.55 -12.98 2.92
C TRP A 169 -3.02 -12.12 1.77
N LEU A 170 -2.89 -12.65 0.56
CA LEU A 170 -2.19 -11.98 -0.53
C LEU A 170 -3.09 -11.66 -1.74
N SER A 171 -4.19 -12.39 -1.95
CA SER A 171 -5.02 -12.17 -3.16
C SER A 171 -5.66 -10.79 -3.20
N HIS A 172 -5.89 -10.16 -2.05
CA HIS A 172 -6.51 -8.84 -1.99
C HIS A 172 -5.65 -7.77 -2.65
N ARG A 173 -4.31 -7.94 -2.71
CA ARG A 173 -3.39 -7.00 -3.36
C ARG A 173 -3.17 -7.28 -4.85
N TYR A 174 -3.56 -8.44 -5.36
CA TYR A 174 -3.30 -8.81 -6.75
C TYR A 174 -3.88 -7.85 -7.80
N PRO A 175 -5.10 -7.30 -7.67
CA PRO A 175 -5.58 -6.37 -8.69
C PRO A 175 -4.87 -5.01 -8.61
N TRP A 176 -4.21 -4.68 -7.50
CA TRP A 176 -3.77 -3.31 -7.25
C TRP A 176 -2.62 -2.88 -8.16
N ILE A 177 -2.70 -1.62 -8.55
CA ILE A 177 -1.67 -0.90 -9.27
C ILE A 177 -1.10 0.14 -8.30
N ALA A 178 0.15 -0.02 -7.90
CA ALA A 178 0.86 0.94 -7.06
C ALA A 178 1.19 2.19 -7.89
N VAL A 179 0.50 3.29 -7.63
CA VAL A 179 0.70 4.55 -8.34
C VAL A 179 1.83 5.33 -7.67
N ILE A 180 1.79 5.46 -6.35
CA ILE A 180 2.85 6.07 -5.54
C ILE A 180 3.24 5.05 -4.48
N ALA A 181 4.52 4.76 -4.29
CA ALA A 181 4.96 3.82 -3.27
C ALA A 181 6.28 4.23 -2.62
N ASP A 182 6.43 3.91 -1.34
CA ASP A 182 7.61 4.20 -0.54
C ASP A 182 8.63 3.04 -0.51
N GLU A 183 8.36 1.96 -1.25
CA GLU A 183 9.15 0.72 -1.30
C GLU A 183 9.14 -0.12 0.00
N ALA A 184 8.49 0.36 1.07
CA ALA A 184 8.22 -0.39 2.30
C ALA A 184 6.83 -1.04 2.31
N GLY A 185 5.98 -0.69 1.33
CA GLY A 185 4.64 -1.27 1.15
C GLY A 185 3.52 -0.26 1.39
N ASP A 186 3.87 1.00 1.69
CA ASP A 186 2.93 2.09 1.84
C ASP A 186 2.81 2.88 0.54
N GLY A 187 1.69 3.59 0.41
CA GLY A 187 1.50 4.57 -0.65
C GLY A 187 0.10 4.55 -1.25
N MET A 188 0.00 5.11 -2.45
CA MET A 188 -1.26 5.24 -3.19
C MET A 188 -1.43 4.13 -4.22
N PHE A 189 -2.58 3.48 -4.15
CA PHE A 189 -2.93 2.35 -4.99
C PHE A 189 -4.24 2.60 -5.73
N PHE A 190 -4.37 1.93 -6.87
CA PHE A 190 -5.60 1.84 -7.64
C PHE A 190 -6.02 0.38 -7.78
N ASP A 191 -7.26 0.06 -7.40
CA ASP A 191 -7.88 -1.24 -7.63
C ASP A 191 -8.83 -1.19 -8.84
N PRO A 192 -8.45 -1.77 -9.99
CA PRO A 192 -9.28 -1.79 -11.20
C PRO A 192 -10.52 -2.68 -11.07
N THR A 193 -10.67 -3.45 -9.98
CA THR A 193 -11.83 -4.30 -9.73
C THR A 193 -12.93 -3.62 -8.91
N ARG A 194 -12.63 -2.46 -8.31
CA ARG A 194 -13.60 -1.63 -7.58
C ARG A 194 -14.13 -0.52 -8.47
N LYS A 195 -15.38 -0.12 -8.24
CA LYS A 195 -15.93 1.12 -8.78
C LYS A 195 -15.40 2.32 -7.99
N ALA A 196 -15.51 3.51 -8.59
CA ALA A 196 -15.09 4.75 -7.93
C ALA A 196 -15.79 4.98 -6.58
N ASP A 197 -17.09 4.67 -6.48
CA ASP A 197 -17.87 4.77 -5.24
C ASP A 197 -17.58 3.65 -4.23
N GLU A 198 -16.80 2.64 -4.61
CA GLU A 198 -16.34 1.53 -3.75
C GLU A 198 -14.91 1.74 -3.22
N GLY A 199 -14.30 2.90 -3.50
CA GLY A 199 -12.95 3.24 -3.05
C GLY A 199 -11.85 2.60 -3.89
N ALA A 200 -11.99 2.66 -5.22
CA ALA A 200 -10.97 2.17 -6.15
C ALA A 200 -9.61 2.87 -5.99
N VAL A 201 -9.57 4.09 -5.45
CA VAL A 201 -8.34 4.82 -5.14
C VAL A 201 -8.18 4.87 -3.62
N PHE A 202 -7.02 4.48 -3.12
CA PHE A 202 -6.77 4.46 -1.68
C PHE A 202 -5.29 4.60 -1.34
N HIS A 203 -5.03 5.13 -0.16
CA HIS A 203 -3.75 5.00 0.51
C HIS A 203 -3.76 3.73 1.34
N CYS A 204 -2.70 2.92 1.25
CA CYS A 204 -2.45 1.79 2.14
C CYS A 204 -1.29 2.15 3.06
N PHE A 205 -1.50 2.05 4.37
CA PHE A 205 -0.47 2.02 5.39
C PHE A 205 -0.32 0.56 5.81
N ALA A 206 0.85 -0.03 5.58
CA ALA A 206 1.12 -1.43 5.87
C ALA A 206 0.82 -1.80 7.34
N GLU A 207 0.92 -0.82 8.24
CA GLU A 207 0.67 -0.99 9.67
C GLU A 207 -0.63 -0.33 10.16
N ASP A 208 -1.09 0.75 9.51
CA ASP A 208 -2.16 1.63 10.03
C ASP A 208 -3.48 1.58 9.24
N GLY A 209 -3.58 0.73 8.21
CA GLY A 209 -4.83 0.49 7.48
C GLY A 209 -4.98 1.32 6.20
N TYR A 210 -6.21 1.75 5.90
CA TYR A 210 -6.56 2.33 4.59
C TYR A 210 -7.18 3.71 4.70
N VAL A 211 -6.88 4.58 3.73
CA VAL A 211 -7.63 5.82 3.48
C VAL A 211 -8.17 5.78 2.06
N PHE A 212 -9.49 5.72 1.92
CA PHE A 212 -10.14 5.63 0.61
C PHE A 212 -10.48 7.02 0.06
N TYR A 213 -10.33 7.19 -1.25
CA TYR A 213 -10.64 8.42 -1.96
C TYR A 213 -11.73 8.17 -3.01
N PRO A 214 -12.68 9.11 -3.18
CA PRO A 214 -13.70 9.01 -4.24
C PRO A 214 -13.13 8.99 -5.66
N SER A 215 -11.93 9.56 -5.83
CA SER A 215 -11.25 9.70 -7.12
C SER A 215 -9.80 10.11 -6.93
N TRP A 216 -8.99 10.04 -7.99
CA TRP A 216 -7.62 10.55 -7.95
C TRP A 216 -7.59 12.08 -7.81
N THR A 217 -8.58 12.79 -8.36
CA THR A 217 -8.69 14.25 -8.18
C THR A 217 -8.82 14.65 -6.71
N ASN A 218 -9.47 13.83 -5.87
CA ASN A 218 -9.55 14.10 -4.43
C ASN A 218 -8.16 14.03 -3.77
N TYR A 219 -7.37 13.00 -4.10
CA TYR A 219 -5.99 12.89 -3.62
C TYR A 219 -5.12 14.05 -4.13
N LEU A 220 -5.21 14.43 -5.40
CA LEU A 220 -4.48 15.58 -5.95
C LEU A 220 -4.87 16.90 -5.26
N ALA A 221 -6.15 17.10 -4.97
CA ALA A 221 -6.62 18.28 -4.23
C ALA A 221 -6.05 18.33 -2.81
N GLN A 222 -5.97 17.17 -2.13
CA GLN A 222 -5.24 17.06 -0.86
C GLN A 222 -3.77 17.47 -1.02
N GLN A 223 -3.05 16.94 -2.02
CA GLN A 223 -1.64 17.27 -2.23
C GLN A 223 -1.42 18.76 -2.50
N VAL A 224 -2.30 19.38 -3.31
CA VAL A 224 -2.27 20.83 -3.58
C VAL A 224 -2.53 21.63 -2.30
N GLU A 225 -3.48 21.22 -1.47
CA GLU A 225 -3.77 21.93 -0.23
C GLU A 225 -2.66 21.78 0.80
N LEU A 226 -2.09 20.58 0.95
CA LEU A 226 -0.91 20.34 1.77
C LEU A 226 0.28 21.18 1.27
N ALA A 227 0.50 21.26 -0.05
CA ALA A 227 1.55 22.08 -0.64
C ALA A 227 1.38 23.56 -0.29
N LYS A 228 0.19 24.11 -0.49
CA LYS A 228 -0.14 25.51 -0.16
C LYS A 228 -0.01 25.82 1.33
N GLY A 229 -0.40 24.86 2.18
CA GLY A 229 -0.25 24.96 3.63
C GLY A 229 1.18 24.73 4.13
N LYS A 230 2.11 24.31 3.27
CA LYS A 230 3.46 23.83 3.63
C LYS A 230 3.42 22.68 4.64
N LEU A 231 2.51 21.73 4.41
CA LEU A 231 2.20 20.58 5.26
C LEU A 231 2.63 19.22 4.64
N LEU A 232 3.35 19.21 3.51
CA LEU A 232 3.86 17.98 2.88
C LEU A 232 5.07 17.41 3.63
N GLN A 233 5.01 16.14 4.05
CA GLN A 233 5.96 15.46 4.97
C GLN A 233 7.46 15.47 4.57
N ASN A 234 8.30 15.26 5.60
CA ASN A 234 9.77 15.27 5.72
C ASN A 234 10.62 14.75 4.54
N GLY A 235 11.82 15.34 4.40
CA GLY A 235 13.04 14.71 3.85
C GLY A 235 13.10 14.47 2.34
N GLN A 236 11.97 14.19 1.70
CA GLN A 236 11.87 13.95 0.26
C GLN A 236 11.70 15.26 -0.53
N LEU A 237 11.18 16.31 0.12
CA LEU A 237 11.11 17.68 -0.43
C LEU A 237 11.99 18.70 0.34
N GLY A 238 12.65 18.29 1.43
CA GLY A 238 13.62 19.13 2.16
C GLY A 238 13.07 20.14 3.18
N VAL A 239 11.86 19.93 3.73
CA VAL A 239 11.20 20.84 4.70
C VAL A 239 11.04 20.16 6.08
N GLU A 240 11.29 20.90 7.18
CA GLU A 240 11.14 20.43 8.57
C GLU A 240 9.72 20.68 9.14
N PHE A 241 9.24 19.76 9.99
CA PHE A 241 7.90 19.78 10.58
C PHE A 241 7.83 20.35 12.00
N THR A 242 6.65 20.86 12.37
CA THR A 242 6.24 21.09 13.76
C THR A 242 5.07 20.16 14.12
N GLU A 243 4.89 19.80 15.39
CA GLU A 243 3.80 18.93 15.90
C GLU A 243 2.40 19.43 15.48
N LYS A 244 2.23 20.75 15.32
CA LYS A 244 1.01 21.38 14.81
C LYS A 244 0.67 20.96 13.38
N GLY A 245 1.67 20.63 12.56
CA GLY A 245 1.49 20.24 11.16
C GLY A 245 0.81 18.89 10.96
N TYR A 246 0.94 17.95 11.90
CA TYR A 246 0.31 16.63 11.79
C TYR A 246 -1.21 16.70 11.91
N ALA A 247 -1.72 17.42 12.91
CA ALA A 247 -3.16 17.58 13.09
C ALA A 247 -3.80 18.35 11.93
N GLU A 248 -3.09 19.34 11.38
CA GLU A 248 -3.54 20.07 10.20
C GLU A 248 -3.54 19.17 8.95
N ALA A 249 -2.51 18.34 8.75
CA ALA A 249 -2.44 17.40 7.63
C ALA A 249 -3.53 16.31 7.70
N ASP A 250 -3.78 15.73 8.88
CA ASP A 250 -4.88 14.77 9.10
C ASP A 250 -6.24 15.41 8.81
N ALA A 251 -6.45 16.67 9.25
CA ALA A 251 -7.66 17.42 8.93
C ALA A 251 -7.82 17.71 7.43
N VAL A 252 -6.72 17.89 6.69
CA VAL A 252 -6.74 17.98 5.22
C VAL A 252 -7.12 16.62 4.63
N GLN A 253 -6.47 15.53 5.04
CA GLN A 253 -6.74 14.19 4.53
C GLN A 253 -8.22 13.80 4.69
N ARG A 254 -8.81 14.03 5.87
CA ARG A 254 -10.23 13.71 6.14
C ARG A 254 -11.24 14.53 5.34
N ARG A 255 -10.84 15.63 4.71
CA ARG A 255 -11.71 16.40 3.80
C ARG A 255 -11.77 15.79 2.41
N PHE A 256 -10.75 15.05 2.00
CA PHE A 256 -10.63 14.51 0.64
C PHE A 256 -10.76 12.99 0.58
N GLY A 257 -10.43 12.28 1.65
CA GLY A 257 -10.57 10.84 1.79
C GLY A 257 -11.25 10.44 3.10
N ALA A 258 -11.46 9.14 3.28
CA ALA A 258 -12.08 8.57 4.47
C ALA A 258 -11.24 7.38 4.98
N PRO A 259 -10.73 7.43 6.23
CA PRO A 259 -10.02 6.32 6.84
C PRO A 259 -10.97 5.14 7.11
N ALA A 260 -10.51 3.92 6.89
CA ALA A 260 -11.19 2.72 7.33
C ALA A 260 -11.40 2.74 8.86
N GLN A 261 -12.49 2.13 9.32
CA GLN A 261 -12.83 2.03 10.75
C GLN A 261 -12.20 0.81 11.41
#